data_AF-A0A7Y1SZ70-F1
#
_entry.id   AF-A0A7Y1SZ70-F1
#
_cell.length_a   1.000
_cell.length_b   1.000
_cell.length_c   1.000
_cell.angle_alpha   90.00
_cell.angle_beta   90.00
_cell.angle_gamma   90.00
#
_symmetry.space_group_name_H-M   'P 1'
#
loop_
_entity.id
_entity.type
_entity.pdbx_description
1 polymer ?
#
loop_
_entity_poly.entity_id
_entity_poly.type
_entity_poly.pdbx_seq_one_letter_code
_entity_poly.pdbx_strand_id
1 'polypeptide(L)' 'MRVGMLAPISWRVPPRHYGPWEQFVSLLTEGLVERGVDVTLFATADSVTGARLAGTA' A
#
# COMPACT_ATOMS: atom_id res chain seq x y z
N MET A 1 12.71 -4.79 -11.97
CA MET A 1 12.67 -3.58 -11.13
C MET A 1 11.94 -3.92 -9.84
N ARG A 2 12.36 -3.40 -8.69
CA ARG A 2 11.70 -3.59 -7.39
C ARG A 2 11.34 -2.24 -6.79
N VAL A 3 10.14 -2.12 -6.23
CA VAL A 3 9.63 -0.86 -5.68
C VAL A 3 9.20 -1.06 -4.23
N GLY A 4 9.72 -0.21 -3.33
CA GLY A 4 9.21 -0.08 -1.97
C GLY A 4 8.23 1.09 -1.88
N MET A 5 6.96 0.81 -1.60
CA MET A 5 5.93 1.82 -1.37
C MET A 5 5.81 2.10 0.12
N LEU A 6 6.08 3.34 0.53
CA LEU A 6 5.91 3.80 1.90
C LEU A 6 4.54 4.45 2.04
N ALA A 7 3.66 3.83 2.83
CA ALA A 7 2.37 4.41 3.18
C ALA A 7 2.48 5.30 4.44
N PRO A 8 1.59 6.29 4.59
CA PRO A 8 1.36 6.92 5.90
C PRO A 8 0.97 5.85 6.93
N ILE A 9 1.57 5.91 8.13
CA ILE A 9 1.30 4.97 9.22
C ILE A 9 0.02 5.30 10.02
N SER A 10 -0.64 6.41 9.70
CA SER A 10 -1.79 6.91 10.45
C SER A 10 -3.03 6.04 10.25
N TRP A 11 -3.20 5.44 9.06
CA TRP A 11 -4.37 4.65 8.71
C TRP A 11 -3.99 3.49 7.79
N ARG A 12 -4.83 2.46 7.84
CA ARG A 12 -4.86 1.34 6.89
C ARG A 12 -4.83 1.81 5.43
N VAL A 13 -4.14 1.04 4.58
CA VAL A 13 -4.24 1.14 3.12
C VAL A 13 -5.05 -0.04 2.56
N PRO A 14 -6.11 0.17 1.75
CA PRO A 14 -6.83 1.43 1.57
C PRO A 14 -7.58 1.85 2.85
N PRO A 15 -7.86 3.16 3.01
CA PRO A 15 -8.51 3.68 4.21
C PRO A 15 -9.99 3.29 4.25
N ARG A 16 -10.56 3.17 5.45
CA ARG A 16 -12.01 2.96 5.64
C ARG A 16 -12.83 4.26 5.56
N HIS A 17 -12.17 5.38 5.88
CA HIS A 17 -12.76 6.71 5.92
C HIS A 17 -11.92 7.66 5.06
N TYR A 18 -12.01 8.96 5.32
CA TYR A 18 -11.20 9.95 4.64
C TYR A 18 -9.70 9.71 4.86
N GLY A 19 -9.01 9.28 3.80
CA GLY A 19 -7.57 9.04 3.75
C GLY A 19 -7.04 9.24 2.32
N PRO A 20 -6.99 10.48 1.81
CA PRO A 20 -6.64 10.73 0.40
C PRO A 20 -5.25 10.19 0.03
N TRP A 21 -4.31 10.23 0.98
CA TRP A 21 -2.95 9.74 0.80
C TRP A 21 -2.90 8.21 0.74
N GLU A 22 -3.56 7.54 1.69
CA GLU A 22 -3.69 6.09 1.74
C GLU A 22 -4.45 5.57 0.51
N GLN A 23 -5.45 6.31 0.04
CA GLN A 23 -6.17 5.99 -1.19
C GLN A 23 -5.25 6.07 -2.41
N PHE A 24 -4.42 7.12 -2.52
CA PHE A 24 -3.47 7.26 -3.62
C PHE A 24 -2.39 6.17 -3.57
N VAL A 25 -1.88 5.86 -2.39
CA VAL A 25 -0.92 4.77 -2.18
C VAL A 25 -1.53 3.44 -2.62
N SER A 26 -2.78 3.16 -2.26
CA SER A 26 -3.49 1.96 -2.71
C SER A 26 -3.59 1.91 -4.24
N LEU A 27 -4.08 2.97 -4.87
CA LEU A 27 -4.26 3.02 -6.33
C LEU A 27 -2.94 2.80 -7.08
N LEU A 28 -1.86 3.46 -6.64
CA LEU A 28 -0.55 3.32 -7.27
C LEU A 28 0.04 1.92 -7.03
N THR A 29 -0.07 1.40 -5.81
CA THR A 29 0.46 0.07 -5.45
C THR A 29 -0.21 -1.02 -6.29
N GLU A 30 -1.54 -1.04 -6.32
CA GLU A 30 -2.28 -2.05 -7.09
C GLU A 30 -2.03 -1.90 -8.60
N GLY A 31 -2.00 -0.67 -9.12
CA GLY A 31 -1.72 -0.43 -10.54
C GLY A 31 -0.32 -0.87 -10.98
N LEU A 32 0.67 -0.83 -10.08
CA LEU A 32 2.02 -1.37 -10.33
C LEU A 32 2.05 -2.90 -10.27
N VAL A 33 1.35 -3.49 -9.30
CA VAL A 33 1.22 -4.96 -9.17
C VAL A 33 0.53 -5.55 -10.40
N GLU A 34 -0.56 -4.95 -10.88
CA GLU A 34 -1.27 -5.36 -12.10
C GLU A 34 -0.37 -5.35 -13.35
N ARG A 35 0.66 -4.50 -13.37
CA ARG A 35 1.65 -4.41 -14.44
C ARG A 35 2.84 -5.38 -14.27
N GLY A 36 2.78 -6.26 -13.27
CA GLY A 36 3.83 -7.25 -12.99
C GLY A 36 5.06 -6.69 -12.29
N VAL A 37 4.97 -5.52 -11.66
CA VAL A 37 6.08 -4.96 -10.88
C VAL A 37 6.14 -5.63 -9.50
N ASP A 38 7.35 -6.00 -9.07
CA ASP A 38 7.61 -6.52 -7.72
C ASP A 38 7.56 -5.37 -6.70
N VAL A 39 6.43 -5.26 -6.00
CA VAL A 39 6.14 -4.19 -5.03
C VAL A 39 6.08 -4.74 -3.60
N THR A 40 6.73 -4.04 -2.68
CA THR A 40 6.51 -4.21 -1.24
C THR A 40 5.88 -2.94 -0.66
N LEU A 41 4.72 -3.06 -0.04
CA LEU A 41 4.03 -2.01 0.68
C LEU A 41 4.43 -2.03 2.15
N PHE A 42 4.96 -0.93 2.66
CA PHE A 42 5.22 -0.70 4.08
C PHE A 42 4.09 0.14 4.65
N ALA A 43 3.23 -0.47 5.47
CA ALA A 43 2.01 0.13 5.99
C ALA A 43 1.62 -0.50 7.33
N THR A 44 0.48 -0.11 7.91
CA THR A 44 -0.08 -0.81 9.07
C THR A 44 -0.43 -2.26 8.74
N ALA A 45 -0.27 -3.16 9.72
CA ALA A 45 -0.48 -4.60 9.51
C ALA A 45 -1.90 -4.99 9.08
N ASP A 46 -2.89 -4.12 9.30
CA ASP A 46 -4.26 -4.35 8.87
C ASP A 46 -4.52 -3.99 7.39
N SER A 47 -3.55 -3.42 6.68
CA SER A 47 -3.65 -3.03 5.27
C SER A 47 -3.97 -4.21 4.34
N VAL A 48 -4.69 -3.94 3.25
CA VAL A 48 -5.03 -4.91 2.19
C VAL A 48 -4.47 -4.44 0.87
N THR A 49 -3.67 -5.29 0.24
CA THR A 49 -2.97 -5.01 -1.01
C THR A 49 -2.66 -6.32 -1.74
N GLY A 50 -2.53 -6.27 -3.07
CA GLY A 50 -1.96 -7.35 -3.87
C GLY A 50 -0.42 -7.40 -3.84
N ALA A 51 0.23 -6.36 -3.31
CA ALA A 51 1.67 -6.32 -3.11
C ALA A 51 2.12 -7.16 -1.90
N ARG A 52 3.44 -7.35 -1.74
CA ARG A 52 3.97 -7.89 -0.47
C ARG A 52 3.76 -6.86 0.64
N LEU A 53 3.08 -7.23 1.72
CA LEU A 53 2.90 -6.34 2.87
C LEU A 53 4.04 -6.52 3.89
N ALA A 54 4.73 -5.42 4.21
CA ALA A 54 5.63 -5.28 5.34
C ALA A 54 4.93 -4.43 6.42
N GLY A 55 4.09 -5.10 7.21
CA GLY A 55 3.22 -4.47 8.21
C GLY A 55 3.91 -4.17 9.53
N THR A 56 3.68 -2.99 10.10
CA THR A 56 3.98 -2.71 11.53
C THR A 56 2.70 -2.75 12.37
N ALA A 57 2.83 -3.18 13.62
CA ALA A 57 1.75 -3.22 14.61
C ALA A 57 1.28 -1.82 15.02
#